data_AF-A0A534ZYS5-F1
#
_entry.id   AF-A0A534ZYS5-F1
#
_cell.length_a   1.000
_cell.length_b   1.000
_cell.length_c   1.000
_cell.angle_alpha   90.00
_cell.angle_beta   90.00
_cell.angle_gamma   90.00
#
_symmetry.space_group_name_H-M   'P 1'
#
loop_
_entity.id
_entity.type
_entity.pdbx_description
1 polymer ?
#
loop_
_entity_poly.entity_id
_entity_poly.type
_entity_poly.pdbx_seq_one_letter_code
_entity_poly.pdbx_strand_id
1 'polypeptide(L)'
;MKRPADQERLYLEAVLATYSSLPGTPWRPSRQDRRLARDLCRRGVPLRTVRTALLLAAARRTLRSGPPLPPVRTLHYFLPAIEEVLEQPPDPGYIDYLAAKLKPFA
;
A
#
# COMPACT_ATOMS: atom_id res chain seq x y z
N MET A 1 0.20 25.37 -9.64
CA MET A 1 -1.00 24.53 -9.36
C MET A 1 -0.98 23.36 -10.34
N LYS A 2 -0.97 22.09 -9.89
CA LYS A 2 -0.98 20.93 -10.80
C LYS A 2 -2.41 20.69 -11.30
N ARG A 3 -2.58 20.26 -12.56
CA ARG A 3 -3.93 19.95 -13.08
C ARG A 3 -4.50 18.73 -12.36
N PRO A 4 -5.83 18.62 -12.17
CA PRO A 4 -6.46 17.49 -11.49
C PRO A 4 -6.05 16.11 -12.08
N ALA A 5 -5.94 16.02 -13.40
CA ALA A 5 -5.49 14.80 -14.08
C ALA A 5 -4.02 14.44 -13.77
N ASP A 6 -3.15 15.44 -13.59
CA ASP A 6 -1.75 15.22 -13.21
C ASP A 6 -1.68 14.73 -11.74
N GLN A 7 -2.58 15.21 -10.88
CA GLN A 7 -2.65 14.78 -9.47
C GLN A 7 -3.15 13.34 -9.33
N GLU A 8 -4.18 12.95 -10.08
CA GLU A 8 -4.65 11.56 -10.14
C GLU A 8 -3.50 10.66 -10.64
N ARG A 9 -2.83 11.03 -11.74
CA ARG A 9 -1.72 10.23 -12.27
C ARG A 9 -0.61 10.01 -11.22
N LEU A 10 -0.19 11.07 -10.55
CA LEU A 10 0.84 10.98 -9.49
C LEU A 10 0.39 10.12 -8.32
N TYR A 11 -0.89 10.18 -7.93
CA TYR A 11 -1.46 9.31 -6.91
C TYR A 11 -1.38 7.84 -7.32
N LEU A 12 -1.84 7.52 -8.53
CA LEU A 12 -1.85 6.15 -9.05
C LEU A 12 -0.44 5.59 -9.14
N GLU A 13 0.49 6.35 -9.72
CA GLU A 13 1.91 5.98 -9.81
C GLU A 13 2.50 5.70 -8.42
N ALA A 14 2.23 6.57 -7.46
CA ALA A 14 2.72 6.42 -6.10
C ALA A 14 2.16 5.20 -5.37
N VAL A 15 0.85 4.93 -5.48
CA VAL A 15 0.22 3.74 -4.86
C VAL A 15 0.77 2.46 -5.48
N LEU A 16 0.82 2.40 -6.81
CA LEU A 16 1.24 1.20 -7.52
C LEU A 16 2.74 0.92 -7.37
N ALA A 17 3.58 1.96 -7.35
CA ALA A 17 5.00 1.82 -7.04
C ALA A 17 5.21 1.30 -5.62
N THR A 18 4.46 1.83 -4.65
CA THR A 18 4.51 1.34 -3.25
C THR A 18 4.07 -0.11 -3.17
N TYR A 19 2.96 -0.48 -3.83
CA TYR A 19 2.47 -1.86 -3.84
C TYR A 19 3.52 -2.82 -4.40
N SER A 20 4.09 -2.53 -5.57
CA SER A 20 5.06 -3.41 -6.24
C SER A 20 6.44 -3.45 -5.60
N SER A 21 6.76 -2.55 -4.68
CA SER A 21 8.01 -2.59 -3.92
C SER A 21 7.91 -3.43 -2.64
N LEU A 22 6.78 -4.08 -2.35
CA LEU A 22 6.59 -4.82 -1.10
C LEU A 22 6.93 -6.30 -1.24
N PRO A 23 7.46 -6.93 -0.17
CA PRO A 23 7.75 -8.35 -0.18
C PRO A 23 6.51 -9.20 -0.50
N GLY A 24 6.66 -10.15 -1.41
CA GLY A 24 5.59 -11.08 -1.77
C GLY A 24 4.42 -10.45 -2.54
N THR A 25 4.62 -9.28 -3.15
CA THR A 25 3.67 -8.64 -4.08
C THR A 25 4.19 -8.77 -5.53
N PRO A 26 3.31 -8.64 -6.55
CA PRO A 26 3.74 -8.68 -7.94
C PRO A 26 4.50 -7.42 -8.34
N TRP A 27 5.59 -7.63 -9.08
CA TRP A 27 6.35 -6.54 -9.69
C TRP A 27 5.53 -5.71 -10.69
N ARG A 28 4.54 -6.33 -11.35
CA ARG A 28 3.62 -5.64 -12.28
C ARG A 28 2.19 -5.64 -11.74
N PRO A 29 1.64 -4.46 -11.39
CA PRO A 29 0.24 -4.36 -10.99
C PRO A 29 -0.72 -4.70 -12.13
N SER A 30 -1.76 -5.45 -11.80
CA SER A 30 -2.81 -5.87 -12.72
C SER A 30 -3.72 -4.70 -13.13
N ARG A 31 -4.61 -4.93 -14.12
CA ARG A 31 -5.67 -3.97 -14.46
C ARG A 31 -6.61 -3.70 -13.28
N GLN A 32 -6.88 -4.72 -12.46
CA GLN A 32 -7.72 -4.61 -11.28
C GLN A 32 -7.07 -3.74 -10.19
N ASP A 33 -5.75 -3.85 -10.00
CA ASP A 33 -5.02 -3.02 -9.03
C ASP A 33 -5.03 -1.54 -9.44
N ARG A 34 -4.86 -1.25 -10.74
CA ARG A 34 -4.98 0.12 -11.28
C ARG A 34 -6.37 0.69 -11.10
N ARG A 35 -7.41 -0.14 -11.29
CA ARG A 35 -8.80 0.26 -11.05
C ARG A 35 -9.02 0.62 -9.58
N LEU A 36 -8.56 -0.24 -8.66
CA LEU A 36 -8.67 0.04 -7.23
C LEU A 36 -7.92 1.31 -6.82
N ALA A 37 -6.68 1.52 -7.30
CA ALA A 37 -5.93 2.74 -7.02
C ALA A 37 -6.67 4.00 -7.51
N ARG A 38 -7.34 3.92 -8.66
CA ARG A 38 -8.21 4.99 -9.18
C ARG A 38 -9.43 5.20 -8.30
N ASP A 39 -10.09 4.13 -7.87
CA ASP A 39 -11.27 4.22 -7.03
C ASP A 39 -10.93 4.83 -5.66
N LEU A 40 -9.77 4.50 -5.08
CA LEU A 40 -9.25 5.15 -3.86
C LEU A 40 -8.98 6.64 -4.05
N CYS A 41 -8.36 7.01 -5.19
CA CYS A 41 -8.14 8.42 -5.53
C CYS A 41 -9.46 9.20 -5.66
N ARG A 42 -10.45 8.63 -6.36
CA ARG A 42 -11.78 9.25 -6.56
C ARG A 42 -12.57 9.38 -5.26
N ARG A 43 -12.42 8.42 -4.35
CA ARG A 43 -12.98 8.47 -2.99
C ARG A 43 -12.28 9.47 -2.07
N GLY A 44 -11.21 10.11 -2.54
CA GLY A 44 -10.45 11.08 -1.74
C GLY A 44 -9.61 10.45 -0.64
N VAL A 45 -9.32 9.15 -0.71
CA VAL A 45 -8.48 8.48 0.31
C VAL A 45 -7.07 9.06 0.23
N PRO A 46 -6.51 9.64 1.31
CA PRO A 46 -5.20 10.28 1.24
C PRO A 46 -4.10 9.30 0.84
N LEU A 47 -3.16 9.74 -0.02
CA LEU A 47 -2.04 8.91 -0.46
C LEU A 47 -1.23 8.37 0.72
N ARG A 48 -1.06 9.20 1.76
CA ARG A 48 -0.35 8.82 2.99
C ARG A 48 -1.04 7.66 3.69
N THR A 49 -2.37 7.68 3.82
CA THR A 49 -3.17 6.59 4.39
C THR A 49 -2.96 5.29 3.63
N VAL A 50 -3.05 5.32 2.28
CA VAL A 50 -2.83 4.11 1.46
C VAL A 50 -1.42 3.58 1.67
N ARG A 51 -0.38 4.43 1.60
CA ARG A 51 1.01 4.02 1.83
C ARG A 51 1.22 3.42 3.22
N THR A 52 0.67 4.05 4.25
CA THR A 52 0.73 3.56 5.63
C THR A 52 0.09 2.18 5.76
N ALA A 53 -1.10 1.98 5.19
CA ALA A 53 -1.79 0.69 5.22
C ALA A 53 -1.01 -0.42 4.48
N LEU A 54 -0.44 -0.09 3.32
CA LEU A 54 0.39 -1.01 2.55
C LEU A 54 1.61 -1.48 3.34
N LEU A 55 2.35 -0.54 3.95
CA LEU A 55 3.52 -0.84 4.77
C LEU A 55 3.15 -1.66 6.01
N LEU A 56 2.07 -1.28 6.70
CA LEU A 56 1.61 -1.94 7.92
C LEU A 56 1.22 -3.40 7.66
N ALA A 57 0.40 -3.65 6.65
CA ALA A 57 -0.04 -5.00 6.31
C ALA A 57 1.12 -5.86 5.76
N ALA A 58 2.00 -5.28 4.94
CA ALA A 58 3.20 -5.99 4.48
C ALA A 58 4.13 -6.36 5.65
N ALA A 59 4.33 -5.46 6.61
CA ALA A 59 5.12 -5.75 7.81
C ALA A 59 4.49 -6.88 8.64
N ARG A 60 3.18 -6.83 8.90
CA ARG A 60 2.46 -7.91 9.60
C ARG A 60 2.62 -9.24 8.91
N ARG A 61 2.54 -9.24 7.58
CA ARG A 61 2.67 -10.43 6.75
C ARG A 61 4.10 -11.01 6.77
N THR A 62 5.10 -10.16 6.60
CA THR A 62 6.52 -10.55 6.46
C THR A 62 7.14 -10.94 7.80
N LEU A 63 6.79 -10.24 8.87
CA LEU A 63 7.38 -10.44 10.20
C LEU A 63 6.62 -11.44 11.07
N ARG A 64 5.56 -12.06 10.54
CA ARG A 64 4.80 -13.07 11.28
C ARG A 64 5.65 -14.30 11.56
N SER A 65 5.32 -15.00 12.63
CA SER A 65 5.78 -16.37 12.87
C SER A 65 4.94 -17.38 12.07
N GLY A 66 5.55 -18.53 11.72
CA GLY A 66 4.88 -19.66 11.07
C GLY A 66 5.32 -19.90 9.62
N PRO A 67 4.63 -20.82 8.89
CA PRO A 67 5.01 -21.17 7.52
C PRO A 67 4.88 -19.97 6.57
N PRO A 68 5.58 -19.95 5.43
CA PRO A 68 5.48 -18.84 4.48
C PRO A 68 4.05 -18.72 3.92
N LEU A 69 3.58 -17.48 3.71
CA LEU A 69 2.27 -17.23 3.08
C LEU A 69 2.39 -17.23 1.55
N PRO A 70 1.35 -17.69 0.82
CA PRO A 70 1.32 -17.58 -0.63
C PRO A 70 1.33 -16.11 -1.05
N PRO A 71 2.05 -15.71 -2.13
CA PRO A 71 2.17 -14.32 -2.55
C PRO A 71 0.84 -13.57 -2.64
N VAL A 72 0.86 -12.28 -2.32
CA VAL A 72 -0.28 -11.37 -2.51
C VAL A 72 -0.51 -11.20 -4.01
N ARG A 73 -1.74 -11.41 -4.47
CA ARG A 73 -2.07 -11.39 -5.91
C ARG A 73 -2.70 -10.08 -6.38
N THR A 74 -3.26 -9.29 -5.46
CA THR A 74 -3.95 -8.04 -5.78
C THR A 74 -3.86 -7.05 -4.64
N LEU A 75 -3.88 -5.76 -4.99
CA LEU A 75 -3.99 -4.62 -4.10
C LEU A 75 -5.23 -4.71 -3.18
N HIS A 76 -6.30 -5.43 -3.59
CA HIS A 76 -7.49 -5.62 -2.76
C HIS A 76 -7.20 -6.30 -1.42
N TYR A 77 -6.11 -7.07 -1.33
CA TYR A 77 -5.64 -7.68 -0.07
C TYR A 77 -5.45 -6.64 1.04
N PHE A 78 -5.14 -5.39 0.67
CA PHE A 78 -4.83 -4.32 1.61
C PHE A 78 -6.04 -3.47 2.01
N LEU A 79 -7.23 -3.71 1.45
CA LEU A 79 -8.43 -2.94 1.79
C LEU A 79 -8.74 -2.91 3.30
N PRO A 80 -8.70 -4.04 4.03
CA PRO A 80 -8.94 -4.01 5.48
C PRO A 80 -7.94 -3.14 6.24
N ALA A 81 -6.67 -3.13 5.82
CA ALA A 81 -5.66 -2.28 6.45
C ALA A 81 -5.84 -0.79 6.10
N ILE A 82 -6.41 -0.48 4.93
CA ILE A 82 -6.74 0.90 4.57
C ILE A 82 -7.89 1.40 5.46
N GLU A 83 -8.92 0.58 5.66
CA GLU A 83 -10.04 0.87 6.55
C GLU A 83 -9.54 1.07 7.99
N GLU A 84 -8.70 0.17 8.49
CA GLU A 84 -8.09 0.29 9.82
C GLU A 84 -7.30 1.60 10.00
N VAL A 85 -6.47 1.98 9.02
CA VAL A 85 -5.66 3.21 9.11
C VAL A 85 -6.51 4.48 8.98
N LEU A 86 -7.64 4.42 8.29
CA LEU A 86 -8.60 5.52 8.22
C LEU A 86 -9.30 5.73 9.57
N GLU A 87 -9.66 4.65 10.26
CA GLU A 87 -10.31 4.68 11.56
C GLU A 87 -9.33 5.05 12.68
N GLN A 88 -8.14 4.44 12.67
CA GLN A 88 -7.11 4.62 13.69
C GLN A 88 -5.73 4.77 13.04
N PRO A 89 -5.36 6.01 12.67
CA PRO A 89 -4.04 6.27 12.11
C PRO A 89 -2.93 5.89 13.10
N PRO A 90 -1.94 5.06 12.70
CA PRO A 90 -0.82 4.74 13.55
C PRO A 90 0.12 5.94 13.69
N ASP A 91 0.97 5.90 14.73
CA ASP A 91 2.01 6.89 14.91
C ASP A 91 2.93 6.96 13.66
N PRO A 92 3.22 8.16 13.13
CA PRO A 92 4.11 8.34 11.98
C PRO A 92 5.47 7.66 12.13
N GLY A 93 6.11 7.77 13.29
CA GLY A 93 7.45 7.22 13.54
C GLY A 93 7.46 5.69 13.54
N TYR A 94 6.34 5.07 13.95
CA TYR A 94 6.19 3.63 13.83
C TYR A 94 6.21 3.15 12.37
N ILE A 95 5.62 3.92 11.45
CA ILE A 95 5.60 3.56 10.02
C ILE A 95 6.97 3.69 9.38
N ASP A 96 7.75 4.71 9.75
CA ASP A 96 9.13 4.86 9.28
C ASP A 96 10.01 3.68 9.75
N TYR A 97 9.82 3.26 11.00
CA TYR A 97 10.46 2.05 11.53
C TYR A 97 10.07 0.79 10.73
N LEU A 98 8.79 0.59 10.43
CA LEU A 98 8.33 -0.55 9.63
C LEU A 98 8.91 -0.53 8.21
N ALA A 99 8.96 0.63 7.57
CA ALA A 99 9.57 0.79 6.25
C ALA A 99 11.05 0.40 6.27
N ALA A 100 11.81 0.84 7.28
CA ALA A 100 13.21 0.45 7.45
C ALA A 100 13.36 -1.06 7.67
N LYS A 101 12.48 -1.66 8.47
CA LYS A 101 12.50 -3.10 8.78
C LYS A 101 12.13 -4.00 7.60
N LEU A 102 11.36 -3.48 6.63
CA LEU A 102 10.99 -4.20 5.42
C LEU A 102 12.08 -4.19 4.33
N LYS A 103 13.03 -3.24 4.35
CA LYS A 103 14.07 -3.11 3.32
C LYS A 103 14.84 -4.40 2.99
N PRO A 104 15.20 -5.27 3.94
CA PRO A 104 15.92 -6.51 3.64
C PRO A 104 15.09 -7.56 2.86
N PHE A 105 13.77 -7.36 2.74
CA PHE A 105 12.84 -8.32 2.14
C PHE A 105 12.25 -7.84 0.81
N ALA A 106 12.54 -6.60 0.42
CA ALA A 106 11.99 -5.92 -0.75
C ALA A 106 12.84 -6.16 -2.01
#